data_AF-A0A7Y3M5I8-F1
#
_entry.id   AF-A0A7Y3M5I8-F1
#
_cell.length_a   1.000
_cell.length_b   1.000
_cell.length_c   1.000
_cell.angle_alpha   90.00
_cell.angle_beta   90.00
_cell.angle_gamma   90.00
#
_symmetry.space_group_name_H-M   'P 1'
#
loop_
_entity.id
_entity.type
_entity.pdbx_description
1 polymer ?
#
loop_
_entity_poly.entity_id
_entity_poly.type
_entity_poly.pdbx_seq_one_letter_code
_entity_poly.pdbx_strand_id
1 'polypeptide(L)'
;MREASFVKQNKEKWMLFETALENNAKINPDDLASYYIQLTNDLSYAQTYYPDSKTLLYLNSLASQAHQKIYITKKESKNKIISFWKYEFPLFFKQYHKTLLYTFLFFMVAVMIGAVSTINDNSFVRLILGDGYVNMTIENIENGEPMAVYKSGSSVGSFLGITIN
;
A
#
# COMPACT_ATOMS: atom_id res chain seq x y z
N MET A 1 -42.92 -9.56 -24.35
CA MET A 1 -42.71 -11.02 -24.54
C MET A 1 -43.45 -11.78 -23.44
N ARG A 2 -44.02 -12.97 -23.70
CA ARG A 2 -44.57 -13.82 -22.62
C ARG A 2 -43.42 -14.52 -21.88
N GLU A 3 -43.55 -14.75 -20.57
CA GLU A 3 -42.50 -15.37 -19.75
C GLU A 3 -41.98 -16.68 -20.36
N ALA A 4 -42.87 -17.55 -20.84
CA ALA A 4 -42.48 -18.82 -21.46
C ALA A 4 -41.55 -18.65 -22.68
N SER A 5 -41.74 -17.60 -23.47
CA SER A 5 -40.87 -17.30 -24.61
C SER A 5 -39.52 -16.74 -24.17
N PHE A 6 -39.51 -15.91 -23.12
CA PHE A 6 -38.30 -15.37 -22.50
C PHE A 6 -37.43 -16.51 -21.94
N VAL A 7 -38.04 -17.42 -21.19
CA VAL A 7 -37.38 -18.61 -20.67
C VAL A 7 -36.85 -19.46 -21.81
N LYS A 8 -37.66 -19.74 -22.84
CA LYS A 8 -37.23 -20.58 -23.98
C LYS A 8 -35.99 -20.02 -24.70
N GLN A 9 -35.85 -18.70 -24.79
CA GLN A 9 -34.72 -18.06 -25.49
C GLN A 9 -33.43 -18.05 -24.67
N ASN A 10 -33.52 -17.89 -23.35
CA ASN A 10 -32.34 -17.66 -22.51
C ASN A 10 -31.93 -18.86 -21.65
N LYS A 11 -32.82 -19.85 -21.46
CA LYS A 11 -32.57 -21.03 -20.61
C LYS A 11 -31.27 -21.76 -20.92
N GLU A 12 -30.94 -21.94 -22.21
CA GLU A 12 -29.70 -22.62 -22.60
C GLU A 12 -28.47 -21.90 -22.07
N LYS A 13 -28.44 -20.56 -22.18
CA LYS A 13 -27.34 -19.73 -21.67
C LYS A 13 -27.24 -19.80 -20.15
N TRP A 14 -28.38 -19.76 -19.46
CA TRP A 14 -28.39 -19.87 -17.99
C TRP A 14 -27.85 -21.22 -17.51
N MET A 15 -28.26 -22.32 -18.15
CA MET A 15 -27.75 -23.67 -17.81
C MET A 15 -26.26 -23.82 -18.12
N LEU A 16 -25.79 -23.27 -19.25
CA LEU A 16 -24.36 -23.26 -19.58
C LEU A 16 -23.56 -22.49 -18.53
N PHE A 17 -24.05 -21.32 -18.12
CA PHE A 17 -23.41 -20.50 -17.09
C PHE A 17 -23.44 -21.15 -15.70
N GLU A 18 -24.54 -21.80 -15.33
CA GLU A 18 -24.67 -22.55 -14.08
C GLU A 18 -23.68 -23.73 -14.04
N THR A 19 -23.62 -24.52 -15.11
CA THR A 19 -22.67 -25.65 -15.25
C THR A 19 -21.22 -25.18 -15.21
N ALA A 20 -20.94 -24.06 -15.88
CA ALA A 20 -19.65 -23.37 -15.86
C ALA A 20 -19.24 -22.96 -14.44
N LEU A 21 -20.18 -22.39 -13.71
CA LEU A 21 -19.99 -21.91 -12.35
C LEU A 21 -19.77 -23.06 -11.35
N GLU A 22 -20.45 -24.19 -11.51
CA GLU A 22 -20.35 -25.37 -10.63
C GLU A 22 -19.06 -26.16 -10.84
N ASN A 23 -18.70 -26.44 -12.09
CA ASN A 23 -17.61 -27.37 -12.40
C ASN A 23 -16.21 -26.77 -12.26
N ASN A 24 -16.08 -25.48 -11.87
CA ASN A 24 -14.81 -24.77 -11.86
C ASN A 24 -14.05 -24.96 -13.19
N ALA A 25 -14.80 -25.13 -14.28
CA ALA A 25 -14.23 -25.35 -15.59
C ALA A 25 -13.32 -24.16 -15.90
N LYS A 26 -12.18 -24.41 -16.56
CA LYS A 26 -11.23 -23.38 -16.98
C LYS A 26 -11.88 -22.47 -18.03
N ILE A 27 -12.83 -21.67 -17.60
CA ILE A 27 -13.50 -20.67 -18.41
C ILE A 27 -12.70 -19.39 -18.25
N ASN A 28 -12.44 -18.74 -19.37
CA ASN A 28 -11.75 -17.48 -19.38
C ASN A 28 -12.50 -16.49 -18.46
N PRO A 29 -11.83 -15.81 -17.52
CA PRO A 29 -12.43 -14.77 -16.69
C PRO A 29 -13.28 -13.75 -17.46
N ASP A 30 -12.90 -13.41 -18.69
CA ASP A 30 -13.63 -12.47 -19.55
C ASP A 30 -15.00 -13.02 -20.00
N ASP A 31 -15.06 -14.33 -20.28
CA ASP A 31 -16.31 -15.01 -20.66
C ASP A 31 -17.24 -15.11 -19.44
N LEU A 32 -16.69 -15.42 -18.26
CA LEU A 32 -17.42 -15.44 -16.98
C LEU A 32 -18.04 -14.08 -16.67
N ALA A 33 -17.29 -12.99 -16.86
CA ALA A 33 -17.79 -11.63 -16.68
C ALA A 33 -18.90 -11.29 -17.69
N SER A 34 -18.72 -11.67 -18.96
CA SER A 34 -19.70 -11.44 -20.02
C SER A 34 -21.03 -12.16 -19.76
N TYR A 35 -20.97 -13.44 -19.35
CA TYR A 35 -22.16 -14.20 -18.97
C TYR A 35 -22.82 -13.64 -17.71
N TYR A 36 -22.04 -13.17 -16.73
CA TYR A 36 -22.58 -12.54 -15.53
C TYR A 36 -23.36 -11.26 -15.86
N ILE A 37 -22.85 -10.41 -16.77
CA ILE A 37 -23.55 -9.21 -17.26
C ILE A 37 -24.87 -9.59 -17.94
N GLN A 38 -24.86 -10.63 -18.79
CA GLN A 38 -26.08 -11.08 -19.46
C GLN A 38 -27.12 -11.61 -18.47
N LEU A 39 -26.68 -12.39 -17.48
CA LEU A 39 -27.55 -12.89 -16.41
C LEU A 39 -28.17 -11.76 -15.58
N THR A 40 -27.41 -10.70 -15.28
CA THR A 40 -27.94 -9.55 -14.53
C THR A 40 -28.94 -8.76 -15.35
N ASN A 41 -28.73 -8.61 -16.67
CA ASN A 41 -29.72 -8.00 -17.57
C ASN A 41 -31.02 -8.80 -17.62
N ASP A 42 -30.93 -10.13 -17.74
CA ASP A 42 -32.10 -11.02 -17.72
C ASP A 42 -32.83 -10.98 -16.38
N LEU A 43 -32.09 -10.88 -15.27
CA LEU A 43 -32.65 -10.70 -13.93
C LEU A 43 -33.42 -9.39 -13.82
N SER A 44 -32.84 -8.26 -14.24
CA SER A 44 -33.52 -6.96 -14.23
C SER A 44 -34.78 -6.96 -15.10
N TYR A 45 -34.73 -7.64 -16.26
CA TYR A 45 -35.91 -7.81 -17.12
C TYR A 45 -36.99 -8.63 -16.41
N ALA A 46 -36.63 -9.77 -15.80
CA ALA A 46 -37.57 -10.61 -15.06
C ALA A 46 -38.17 -9.88 -13.86
N GLN A 47 -37.38 -9.06 -13.15
CA GLN A 47 -37.87 -8.27 -12.02
C GLN A 47 -38.91 -7.22 -12.45
N THR A 48 -38.73 -6.65 -13.65
CA THR A 48 -39.64 -5.62 -14.18
C THR A 48 -40.95 -6.22 -14.69
N TYR A 49 -40.88 -7.33 -15.45
CA TYR A 49 -42.02 -7.86 -16.19
C TYR A 49 -42.67 -9.09 -15.55
N TYR A 50 -41.96 -9.81 -14.66
CA TYR A 50 -42.39 -11.05 -14.03
C TYR A 50 -42.06 -11.08 -12.51
N PRO A 51 -42.54 -10.09 -11.72
CA PRO A 51 -42.10 -9.87 -10.33
C PRO A 51 -42.39 -11.01 -9.33
N ASP A 52 -43.34 -11.90 -9.63
CA ASP A 52 -43.74 -13.02 -8.75
C ASP A 52 -43.42 -14.40 -9.35
N SER A 53 -42.50 -14.44 -10.31
CA SER A 53 -42.26 -15.63 -11.11
C SER A 53 -41.16 -16.54 -10.57
N LYS A 54 -41.26 -17.85 -10.86
CA LYS A 54 -40.21 -18.82 -10.52
C LYS A 54 -38.92 -18.53 -11.29
N THR A 55 -39.02 -17.95 -12.48
CA THR A 55 -37.86 -17.51 -13.26
C THR A 55 -37.10 -16.40 -12.56
N LEU A 56 -37.80 -15.41 -11.98
CA LEU A 56 -37.15 -14.37 -11.18
C LEU A 56 -36.36 -14.96 -10.02
N LEU A 57 -36.98 -15.88 -9.25
CA LEU A 57 -36.31 -16.56 -8.13
C LEU A 57 -35.08 -17.35 -8.57
N TYR A 58 -35.17 -18.06 -9.69
CA TYR A 58 -34.04 -18.82 -10.27
C TYR A 58 -32.89 -17.89 -10.67
N LEU A 59 -33.17 -16.83 -11.44
CA LEU A 59 -32.14 -15.89 -11.90
C LEU A 59 -31.48 -15.16 -10.72
N ASN A 60 -32.25 -14.80 -9.70
CA ASN A 60 -31.71 -14.15 -8.51
C ASN A 60 -30.76 -15.08 -7.73
N SER A 61 -31.14 -16.35 -7.57
CA SER A 61 -30.28 -17.37 -6.97
C SER A 61 -28.97 -17.53 -7.74
N LEU A 62 -29.06 -17.71 -9.07
CA LEU A 62 -27.90 -17.91 -9.92
C LEU A 62 -26.97 -16.68 -9.92
N ALA A 63 -27.53 -15.47 -9.96
CA ALA A 63 -26.76 -14.23 -9.92
C ALA A 63 -26.04 -14.04 -8.58
N SER A 64 -26.70 -14.37 -7.47
CA SER A 64 -26.11 -14.31 -6.13
C SER A 64 -24.93 -15.29 -5.99
N GLN A 65 -25.11 -16.53 -6.44
CA GLN A 65 -24.03 -17.54 -6.44
C GLN A 65 -22.85 -17.12 -7.33
N ALA A 66 -23.15 -16.58 -8.52
CA ALA A 66 -22.13 -16.09 -9.44
C ALA A 66 -21.35 -14.92 -8.85
N HIS A 67 -22.04 -13.96 -8.22
CA HIS A 67 -21.41 -12.84 -7.55
C HIS A 67 -20.44 -13.31 -6.46
N GLN A 68 -20.88 -14.25 -5.61
CA GLN A 68 -20.02 -14.80 -4.57
C GLN A 68 -18.78 -15.49 -5.15
N LYS A 69 -18.90 -16.27 -6.23
CA LYS A 69 -17.75 -16.98 -6.81
C LYS A 69 -16.80 -16.07 -7.59
N ILE A 70 -17.31 -15.10 -8.34
CA ILE A 70 -16.51 -14.18 -9.16
C ILE A 70 -15.82 -13.13 -8.29
N TYR A 71 -16.55 -12.59 -7.30
CA TYR A 71 -16.08 -11.51 -6.43
C TYR A 71 -15.68 -11.99 -5.03
N ILE A 72 -15.19 -13.23 -4.88
CA ILE A 72 -14.42 -13.56 -3.68
C ILE A 72 -13.21 -12.63 -3.64
N THR A 73 -13.19 -11.76 -2.63
CA THR A 73 -12.01 -11.00 -2.23
C THR A 73 -10.86 -12.00 -2.11
N LYS A 74 -9.87 -11.88 -3.00
CA LYS A 74 -8.66 -12.71 -2.99
C LYS A 74 -8.16 -12.78 -1.56
N LYS A 75 -8.22 -13.95 -0.92
CA LYS A 75 -7.66 -14.14 0.43
C LYS A 75 -6.17 -13.86 0.29
N GLU A 76 -5.76 -12.66 0.70
CA GLU A 76 -4.37 -12.29 0.69
C GLU A 76 -3.60 -13.32 1.50
N SER A 77 -2.50 -13.81 0.92
CA SER A 77 -1.64 -14.79 1.56
C SER A 77 -1.31 -14.32 2.97
N LYS A 78 -1.44 -15.20 3.97
CA LYS A 78 -1.05 -14.90 5.37
C LYS A 78 0.40 -14.41 5.49
N ASN A 79 1.22 -14.65 4.45
CA ASN A 79 2.62 -14.25 4.38
C ASN A 79 2.88 -12.93 3.63
N LYS A 80 1.83 -12.17 3.25
CA LYS A 80 2.02 -10.93 2.47
C LYS A 80 2.86 -9.88 3.20
N ILE A 81 2.70 -9.75 4.51
CA ILE A 81 3.52 -8.83 5.33
C ILE A 81 5.00 -9.25 5.27
N ILE A 82 5.28 -10.56 5.39
CA ILE A 82 6.66 -11.08 5.34
C ILE A 82 7.24 -10.90 3.93
N SER A 83 6.46 -11.22 2.89
CA SER A 83 6.86 -11.02 1.49
C SER A 83 7.17 -9.56 1.17
N PHE A 84 6.32 -8.65 1.68
CA PHE A 84 6.50 -7.22 1.49
C PHE A 84 7.84 -6.75 2.05
N TRP A 85 8.13 -7.03 3.32
CA TRP A 85 9.37 -6.59 3.95
C TRP A 85 10.62 -7.29 3.41
N LYS A 86 10.50 -8.56 3.02
CA LYS A 86 11.65 -9.36 2.55
C LYS A 86 12.00 -9.11 1.09
N TYR A 87 11.00 -8.87 0.23
CA TYR A 87 11.20 -8.82 -1.21
C TYR A 87 10.73 -7.50 -1.81
N GLU A 88 9.45 -7.13 -1.63
CA GLU A 88 8.86 -6.01 -2.34
C GLU A 88 9.49 -4.68 -1.94
N PHE A 89 9.64 -4.44 -0.64
CA PHE A 89 10.23 -3.21 -0.11
C PHE A 89 11.71 -3.07 -0.50
N PRO A 90 12.60 -4.06 -0.28
CA PRO A 90 13.99 -3.95 -0.72
C PRO A 90 14.14 -3.79 -2.24
N LEU A 91 13.35 -4.53 -3.03
CA LEU A 91 13.41 -4.42 -4.49
C LEU A 91 12.92 -3.05 -4.99
N PHE A 92 11.89 -2.48 -4.34
CA PHE A 92 11.44 -1.12 -4.63
C PHE A 92 12.55 -0.09 -4.40
N PHE A 93 13.35 -0.25 -3.34
CA PHE A 93 14.45 0.68 -3.04
C PHE A 93 15.64 0.58 -4.00
N LYS A 94 15.80 -0.55 -4.70
CA LYS A 94 16.90 -0.75 -5.65
C LYS A 94 16.96 0.35 -6.73
N GLN A 95 15.81 0.85 -7.18
CA GLN A 95 15.77 1.92 -8.18
C GLN A 95 16.29 3.27 -7.65
N TYR A 96 16.28 3.47 -6.33
CA TYR A 96 16.72 4.70 -5.67
C TYR A 96 18.16 4.65 -5.16
N HIS A 97 18.89 3.54 -5.35
CA HIS A 97 20.27 3.43 -4.87
C HIS A 97 21.18 4.56 -5.39
N LYS A 98 21.00 4.99 -6.65
CA LYS A 98 21.77 6.12 -7.20
C LYS A 98 21.44 7.42 -6.48
N THR A 99 20.17 7.71 -6.25
CA THR A 99 19.74 8.91 -5.51
C THR A 99 20.29 8.90 -4.08
N LEU A 100 20.19 7.76 -3.39
CA LEU A 100 20.75 7.61 -2.04
C LEU A 100 22.27 7.83 -2.02
N LEU A 101 22.99 7.30 -3.02
CA LEU A 101 24.43 7.50 -3.16
C LEU A 101 24.76 8.98 -3.39
N TYR A 102 24.05 9.66 -4.28
CA TYR A 102 24.29 11.09 -4.54
C TYR A 102 24.01 11.95 -3.31
N THR A 103 22.91 11.70 -2.60
CA THR A 103 22.60 12.37 -1.34
C THR A 103 23.68 12.10 -0.29
N PHE A 104 24.10 10.84 -0.14
CA PHE A 104 25.17 10.47 0.78
C PHE A 104 26.47 11.22 0.46
N LEU A 105 26.89 11.23 -0.81
CA LEU A 105 28.10 11.94 -1.23
C LEU A 105 27.98 13.45 -1.00
N PHE A 106 26.83 14.05 -1.30
CA PHE A 106 26.59 15.46 -1.05
C PHE A 106 26.76 15.82 0.43
N PHE A 107 26.11 15.08 1.33
CA PHE A 107 26.28 15.30 2.76
C PHE A 107 27.69 14.97 3.24
N MET A 108 28.34 13.95 2.68
CA MET A 108 29.72 13.61 3.02
C MET A 108 30.68 14.74 2.65
N VAL A 109 30.46 15.42 1.52
CA VAL A 109 31.22 16.62 1.15
C VAL A 109 31.03 17.73 2.19
N ALA A 110 29.80 17.98 2.63
CA ALA A 110 29.54 18.97 3.69
C ALA A 110 30.26 18.60 5.00
N VAL A 111 30.25 17.32 5.39
CA VAL A 111 30.99 16.82 6.55
C VAL A 111 32.49 17.02 6.39
N MET A 112 33.05 16.70 5.21
CA MET A 112 34.47 16.91 4.93
C MET A 112 34.87 18.39 5.00
N ILE A 113 34.03 19.29 4.48
CA ILE A 113 34.24 20.74 4.60
C ILE A 113 34.29 21.12 6.09
N GLY A 114 33.31 20.70 6.89
CA GLY A 114 33.31 20.99 8.33
C GLY A 114 34.54 20.45 9.06
N ALA A 115 34.96 19.23 8.73
CA ALA A 115 36.14 18.60 9.32
C ALA A 115 37.44 19.35 8.97
N VAL A 116 37.66 19.66 7.68
CA VAL A 116 38.84 20.38 7.21
C VAL A 116 38.87 21.80 7.79
N SER A 117 37.72 22.50 7.84
CA SER A 117 37.64 23.83 8.44
C SER A 117 38.02 23.80 9.93
N THR A 118 37.52 22.82 10.68
CA THR A 118 37.81 22.68 12.12
C THR A 118 39.30 22.38 12.39
N ILE A 119 39.94 21.56 11.55
CA ILE A 119 41.38 21.24 11.69
C ILE A 119 42.25 22.49 11.51
N ASN A 120 41.87 23.38 10.59
CA ASN A 120 42.65 24.58 10.30
C ASN A 120 42.30 25.76 11.22
N ASP A 121 41.08 25.81 11.73
CA ASP A 121 40.60 26.86 12.63
C ASP A 121 39.64 26.28 13.70
N ASN A 122 40.15 26.21 14.94
CA ASN A 122 39.37 25.73 16.08
C ASN A 122 38.16 26.63 16.42
N SER A 123 38.17 27.90 15.99
CA SER A 123 37.04 28.82 16.20
C SER A 123 35.87 28.53 15.26
N PHE A 124 36.10 27.80 14.16
CA PHE A 124 35.06 27.43 13.20
C PHE A 124 33.89 26.68 13.84
N VAL A 125 34.16 25.80 14.81
CA VAL A 125 33.11 25.06 15.54
C VAL A 125 32.21 26.02 16.31
N ARG A 126 32.80 27.03 16.97
CA ARG A 126 32.07 28.05 17.73
C ARG A 126 31.30 29.00 16.81
N LEU A 127 31.82 29.28 15.61
CA LEU A 127 31.12 30.07 14.61
C LEU A 127 29.82 29.38 14.12
N ILE A 128 29.85 28.06 13.97
CA ILE A 128 28.71 27.30 13.44
C ILE A 128 27.70 26.90 14.52
N LEU A 129 28.19 26.47 15.70
CA LEU A 129 27.34 25.93 16.78
C LEU A 129 27.07 26.93 17.91
N GLY A 130 27.74 28.08 17.91
CA GLY A 130 27.65 29.09 18.96
C GLY A 130 28.49 28.75 20.20
N ASP A 131 28.95 29.80 20.90
CA ASP A 131 29.74 29.65 22.12
C ASP A 131 28.96 28.94 23.24
N GLY A 132 27.65 29.18 23.33
CA GLY A 132 26.79 28.56 24.34
C GLY A 132 26.77 27.04 24.24
N TYR A 133 26.59 26.50 23.02
CA TYR A 133 26.58 25.06 22.79
C TYR A 133 27.93 24.41 23.06
N VAL A 134 29.02 25.04 22.60
CA VAL A 134 30.38 24.54 22.79
C VAL A 134 30.75 24.54 24.28
N ASN A 135 30.47 25.61 25.01
CA ASN A 135 30.78 25.70 26.43
C ASN A 135 29.98 24.70 27.25
N MET A 136 28.68 24.55 26.98
CA MET A 136 27.85 23.50 27.60
C MET A 136 28.42 22.10 27.33
N THR A 137 28.90 21.84 26.11
CA THR A 137 29.48 20.53 25.76
C THR A 137 30.79 20.28 26.52
N ILE A 138 31.64 21.30 26.67
CA ILE A 138 32.88 21.20 27.46
C ILE A 138 32.55 20.94 28.94
N GLU A 139 31.61 21.68 29.53
CA GLU A 139 31.16 21.49 30.91
C GLU A 139 30.60 20.07 31.13
N ASN A 140 29.80 19.56 30.20
CA ASN A 140 29.29 18.19 30.23
C ASN A 140 30.43 17.14 30.22
N ILE A 141 31.47 17.36 29.42
CA ILE A 141 32.65 16.48 29.37
C ILE A 141 33.42 16.54 30.69
N GLU A 142 33.65 17.72 31.24
CA GLU A 142 34.34 17.93 32.52
C GLU A 142 33.60 17.27 33.69
N ASN A 143 32.27 17.30 33.67
CA ASN A 143 31.41 16.63 34.64
C ASN A 143 31.30 15.11 34.44
N GLY A 144 32.02 14.54 33.45
CA GLY A 144 32.01 13.10 33.17
C GLY A 144 30.76 12.61 32.44
N GLU A 145 29.93 13.51 31.91
CA GLU A 145 28.71 13.19 31.17
C GLU A 145 28.68 13.78 29.74
N PRO A 146 29.55 13.35 28.81
CA PRO A 146 29.68 13.97 27.48
C PRO A 146 28.38 14.04 26.65
N MET A 147 27.42 13.13 26.92
CA MET A 147 26.14 13.03 26.20
C MET A 147 24.97 13.68 26.96
N ALA A 148 25.23 14.47 28.00
CA ALA A 148 24.18 15.08 28.83
C ALA A 148 23.23 16.00 28.04
N VAL A 149 23.66 16.55 26.90
CA VAL A 149 22.82 17.32 25.98
C VAL A 149 21.58 16.54 25.48
N TYR A 150 21.65 15.22 25.45
CA TYR A 150 20.53 14.35 25.05
C TYR A 150 19.68 13.87 26.23
N LYS A 151 20.08 14.17 27.48
CA LYS A 151 19.35 13.75 28.68
C LYS A 151 18.21 14.70 29.07
N SER A 152 18.26 15.97 28.63
CA SER A 152 17.41 17.04 29.16
C SER A 152 16.14 17.36 28.36
N GLY A 153 15.68 16.50 27.44
CA GLY A 153 14.44 16.75 26.68
C GLY A 153 14.02 15.66 25.70
N SER A 154 12.98 15.92 24.91
CA SER A 154 12.60 15.06 23.78
C SER A 154 13.63 15.18 22.65
N SER A 155 13.91 14.10 21.91
CA SER A 155 14.93 14.09 20.83
C SER A 155 14.70 15.20 19.78
N VAL A 156 13.44 15.57 19.54
CA VAL A 156 13.05 16.67 18.63
C VAL A 156 13.36 18.04 19.24
N GLY A 157 13.11 18.21 20.54
CA GLY A 157 13.45 19.45 21.26
C GLY A 157 14.96 19.68 21.33
N SER A 158 15.75 18.63 21.57
CA SER A 158 17.22 18.70 21.53
C SER A 158 17.71 19.10 20.14
N PHE A 159 17.20 18.50 19.06
CA PHE A 159 17.60 18.84 17.69
C PHE A 159 17.32 20.31 17.33
N LEU A 160 16.12 20.81 17.66
CA LEU A 160 15.76 22.21 17.40
C LEU A 160 16.57 23.17 18.25
N GLY A 161 16.81 22.84 19.53
CA GLY A 161 17.64 23.66 20.42
C GLY A 161 19.08 23.80 19.92
N ILE A 162 19.67 22.75 19.36
CA ILE A 162 21.01 22.80 18.73
C ILE A 162 21.00 23.68 17.48
N THR A 163 19.92 23.61 16.70
CA THR A 163 19.83 24.31 15.40
C THR A 163 19.56 25.81 15.56
N ILE A 164 18.92 26.24 16.65
CA ILE A 164 18.51 27.63 16.91
C ILE A 164 19.56 28.43 17.71
N ASN A 165 20.51 27.74 18.36
CA ASN A 165 21.53 28.34 19.25
C ASN A 165 22.55 29.22 18.50
#